data_AF-A5Y592-F1
#
_entry.id   AF-A5Y592-F1
#
_cell.length_a   1.000
_cell.length_b   1.000
_cell.length_c   1.000
_cell.angle_alpha   90.00
_cell.angle_beta   90.00
_cell.angle_gamma   90.00
#
_symmetry.space_group_name_H-M   'P 1'
#
loop_
_entity.id
_entity.type
_entity.pdbx_description
1 polymer ?
#
loop_
_entity_poly.entity_id
_entity_poly.type
_entity_poly.pdbx_seq_one_letter_code
_entity_poly.pdbx_strand_id
1 'polypeptide(L)' 'VLTNLLFMPFMSGAAFNGDMATVTFGFSAQSDESRHMTLGLEVVKFLLEQDPGNVPIIQKWIDKWFWR' A
#
# COMPACT_ATOMS: atom_id res chain seq x y z
N VAL A 1 -3.54 -0.71 2.39
CA VAL A 1 -4.88 -0.75 1.75
C VAL A 1 -4.98 0.17 0.54
N LEU A 2 -4.51 1.42 0.60
CA LEU A 2 -4.79 2.44 -0.42
C LEU A 2 -3.76 2.55 -1.57
N THR A 3 -2.74 1.67 -1.63
CA THR A 3 -1.60 1.82 -2.57
C THR A 3 -2.02 1.95 -4.04
N ASN A 4 -2.97 1.13 -4.50
CA ASN A 4 -3.41 1.15 -5.90
C ASN A 4 -4.15 2.43 -6.29
N LEU A 5 -4.83 3.09 -5.35
CA LEU A 5 -5.52 4.36 -5.62
C LEU A 5 -4.53 5.49 -5.92
N LEU A 6 -3.27 5.36 -5.49
CA LEU A 6 -2.20 6.28 -5.83
C LEU A 6 -1.40 5.75 -7.03
N PHE A 7 -0.88 4.53 -6.93
CA PHE A 7 0.07 4.00 -7.90
C PHE A 7 -0.53 3.87 -9.31
N MET A 8 -1.74 3.29 -9.43
CA MET A 8 -2.32 3.01 -10.74
C MET A 8 -2.66 4.28 -11.52
N PRO A 9 -3.33 5.31 -10.96
CA PRO A 9 -3.62 6.53 -11.71
C PRO A 9 -2.37 7.25 -12.23
N PHE A 10 -1.30 7.35 -11.43
CA PHE A 10 -0.07 8.02 -11.87
C PHE A 10 0.68 7.22 -12.94
N MET A 11 0.88 5.92 -12.74
CA MET A 11 1.66 5.11 -13.69
C MET A 11 0.90 4.86 -14.99
N SER A 12 -0.40 4.57 -14.92
CA SER A 12 -1.23 4.41 -16.13
C SER A 12 -1.45 5.75 -16.83
N GLY A 13 -1.68 6.83 -16.09
CA GLY A 13 -1.78 8.18 -16.63
C GLY A 13 -0.53 8.58 -17.42
N ALA A 14 0.66 8.30 -16.89
CA ALA A 14 1.92 8.51 -17.62
C ALA A 14 1.96 7.72 -18.94
N ALA A 15 1.57 6.45 -18.92
CA ALA A 15 1.50 5.62 -20.12
C ALA A 15 0.53 6.18 -21.17
N PHE A 16 -0.66 6.63 -20.75
CA PHE A 16 -1.67 7.22 -21.66
C PHE A 16 -1.27 8.59 -22.22
N ASN A 17 -0.27 9.26 -21.64
CA ASN A 17 0.19 10.60 -22.06
C ASN A 17 1.60 10.60 -22.67
N GLY A 18 2.19 9.42 -22.90
CA GLY A 18 3.52 9.30 -23.53
C GLY A 18 4.70 9.69 -22.63
N ASP A 19 4.51 9.79 -21.31
CA ASP A 19 5.60 10.01 -20.36
C ASP A 19 6.37 8.71 -20.11
N MET A 20 7.40 8.50 -20.94
CA MET A 20 8.24 7.30 -20.89
C MET A 20 9.10 7.22 -19.63
N ALA A 21 9.46 8.33 -18.99
CA ALA A 21 10.29 8.30 -17.79
C ALA A 21 9.49 7.75 -16.59
N THR A 22 8.29 8.30 -16.38
CA THR A 22 7.44 7.90 -15.27
C THR A 22 6.92 6.47 -15.43
N VAL A 23 6.55 6.05 -16.65
CA VAL A 23 6.09 4.67 -16.87
C VAL A 23 7.21 3.64 -16.62
N THR A 24 8.45 3.93 -17.00
CA THR A 24 9.61 3.04 -16.73
C THR A 24 9.89 2.94 -15.24
N PHE A 25 9.80 4.05 -14.50
CA PHE A 25 9.85 4.01 -13.04
C PHE A 25 8.74 3.10 -12.48
N GLY A 26 7.50 3.27 -12.94
CA GLY A 26 6.37 2.44 -12.53
C GLY A 26 6.64 0.96 -12.70
N PHE A 27 7.19 0.53 -13.84
CA PHE A 27 7.56 -0.87 -14.05
C PHE A 27 8.68 -1.34 -13.11
N SER A 28 9.73 -0.53 -12.92
CA SER A 28 10.82 -0.87 -12.01
C SER A 28 10.35 -1.04 -10.56
N ALA A 29 9.42 -0.18 -10.11
CA ALA A 29 8.95 -0.16 -8.73
C ALA A 29 7.94 -1.28 -8.40
N GLN A 30 7.33 -1.94 -9.40
CA GLN A 30 6.30 -2.95 -9.16
C GLN A 30 6.77 -4.10 -8.26
N SER A 31 8.01 -4.57 -8.45
CA SER A 31 8.55 -5.65 -7.63
C SER A 31 8.80 -5.22 -6.18
N ASP A 32 9.03 -3.93 -5.94
CA ASP A 32 9.20 -3.37 -4.60
C ASP A 32 7.84 -3.28 -3.90
N GLU A 33 6.85 -2.72 -4.60
CA GLU A 33 5.49 -2.58 -4.08
C GLU A 33 4.82 -3.92 -3.77
N SER A 34 5.11 -4.98 -4.53
CA SER A 34 4.61 -6.33 -4.20
C SER A 34 5.13 -6.81 -2.84
N ARG A 35 6.41 -6.54 -2.52
CA ARG A 35 7.00 -6.86 -1.21
C ARG A 35 6.41 -5.99 -0.10
N HIS A 36 6.21 -4.70 -0.36
CA HIS A 36 5.60 -3.77 0.60
C HIS A 36 4.16 -4.15 0.94
N MET A 37 3.38 -4.61 -0.05
CA MET A 37 2.01 -5.09 0.16
C MET A 37 1.96 -6.34 1.04
N THR A 38 2.82 -7.32 0.78
CA THR A 38 2.94 -8.53 1.61
C THR A 38 3.33 -8.16 3.03
N LEU A 39 4.34 -7.31 3.21
CA LEU A 39 4.75 -6.83 4.53
C LEU A 39 3.59 -6.16 5.28
N GLY A 40 2.84 -5.28 4.60
CA GLY A 40 1.72 -4.56 5.21
C GLY A 40 0.57 -5.47 5.66
N LEU A 41 0.35 -6.59 4.96
CA LEU A 41 -0.65 -7.58 5.37
C LEU A 41 -0.15 -8.40 6.57
N GLU A 42 1.07 -8.92 6.48
CA GLU A 42 1.60 -9.82 7.50
C GLU A 42 1.88 -9.10 8.82
N VAL A 43 2.24 -7.81 8.81
CA VAL A 43 2.43 -7.05 10.06
C VAL A 43 1.11 -6.87 10.83
N VAL A 44 -0.01 -6.65 10.14
CA VAL A 44 -1.31 -6.48 10.81
C VAL A 44 -1.78 -7.81 11.39
N LYS A 45 -1.66 -8.92 10.64
CA LYS A 45 -1.97 -10.26 11.14
C LYS A 45 -1.12 -10.60 12.36
N PHE A 46 0.20 -10.43 12.26
CA PHE A 46 1.13 -10.68 13.35
C PHE A 46 0.71 -9.93 14.62
N LEU A 47 0.49 -8.62 14.53
CA LEU A 47 0.11 -7.80 15.69
C LEU A 47 -1.23 -8.21 16.30
N LEU A 48 -2.21 -8.57 15.49
CA LEU A 48 -3.53 -9.03 15.96
C LEU A 48 -3.47 -10.39 16.66
N GLU A 49 -2.56 -11.27 16.25
CA GLU A 49 -2.40 -12.62 16.82
C GLU A 49 -1.57 -12.65 18.11
N GLN A 50 -0.75 -11.62 18.40
CA GLN A 50 0.11 -11.62 19.59
C GLN A 50 -0.64 -11.46 20.93
N ASP A 51 -1.68 -10.61 20.98
CA ASP A 51 -2.42 -10.31 22.22
C ASP A 51 -3.85 -9.82 21.89
N PRO A 52 -4.91 -10.36 22.51
CA PRO A 52 -6.29 -9.87 22.32
C PRO A 52 -6.48 -8.37 22.60
N GLY A 53 -5.69 -7.80 23.51
CA GLY A 53 -5.65 -6.37 23.83
C GLY A 53 -5.14 -5.49 22.69
N ASN A 54 -4.47 -6.05 21.69
CA ASN A 54 -4.04 -5.31 20.50
C ASN A 54 -5.21 -4.96 19.59
N VAL A 55 -6.29 -5.74 19.57
CA VAL A 55 -7.44 -5.53 18.68
C VAL A 55 -8.01 -4.11 18.76
N PRO A 56 -8.41 -3.56 19.93
CA PRO A 56 -8.93 -2.20 20.01
C PRO A 56 -7.90 -1.12 19.65
N ILE A 57 -6.60 -1.39 19.84
CA ILE A 57 -5.52 -0.46 19.49
C ILE A 57 -5.36 -0.40 17.97
N ILE A 58 -5.25 -1.55 17.32
CA ILE A 58 -5.12 -1.67 15.86
C ILE A 58 -6.36 -1.10 15.17
N GLN A 59 -7.58 -1.34 15.69
CA GLN A 59 -8.80 -0.74 15.14
C GLN A 59 -8.73 0.79 15.14
N LYS A 60 -8.34 1.40 16.27
CA LYS A 60 -8.18 2.86 16.37
C LYS A 60 -7.16 3.40 15.36
N TRP A 61 -6.09 2.65 15.09
CA TRP A 61 -5.11 3.04 14.08
C TRP A 61 -5.67 2.93 12.67
N ILE A 62 -6.39 1.85 12.34
CA ILE A 62 -7.07 1.68 11.05
C ILE A 62 -8.01 2.84 10.81
N ASP A 63 -8.89 3.15 11.77
CA ASP A 63 -9.85 4.26 11.64
C ASP A 63 -9.16 5.60 11.41
N LYS A 64 -8.11 5.88 12.20
CA LYS A 64 -7.32 7.12 12.08
C LYS A 64 -6.66 7.24 10.71
N TRP A 65 -5.97 6.20 10.25
CA TRP A 65 -5.14 6.26 9.04
C TRP A 65 -5.90 6.01 7.76
N PHE A 66 -7.09 5.42 7.85
CA PHE A 66 -8.01 5.36 6.72
C PHE A 66 -8.55 6.75 6.35
N TRP A 67 -8.78 7.61 7.36
CA TRP A 67 -9.37 8.94 7.16
C TRP A 67 -8.37 10.08 6.92
N ARG A 68 -7.07 9.83 7.06
CA ARG A 68 -6.02 10.82 6.81
C ARG A 68 -5.52 10.76 5.37
#